data_AF-A0A7X0IDT6-F1
#
_entry.id   AF-A0A7X0IDT6-F1
#
_cell.length_a   1.000
_cell.length_b   1.000
_cell.length_c   1.000
_cell.angle_alpha   90.00
_cell.angle_beta   90.00
_cell.angle_gamma   90.00
#
_symmetry.space_group_name_H-M   'P 1'
#
loop_
_entity.id
_entity.type
_entity.pdbx_description
1 polymer ?
#
loop_
_entity_poly.entity_id
_entity_poly.type
_entity_poly.pdbx_seq_one_letter_code
_entity_poly.pdbx_strand_id
1 'polypeptide(L)'
;MPKPAKGARLGGSPAHERLILANLATQLFQHGKIRTTQAKAKRLRPLAERLITKAKKGDIHNRRQVLTVVKDKGVVHHLFTEIAPTFAERPGGYTRITKLGPRRGDNAPMAVIELVSEPLNATTTTRKAPAAPAPAPAEEVVELPESDAPADETTDGTEPTATDSTPADKDSTPADKKDES
;
A
#
# COMPACT_ATOMS: atom_id res chain seq x y z
N MET A 1 -3.69 -1.31 -10.37
CA MET A 1 -4.39 -0.01 -10.21
C MET A 1 -5.05 0.05 -8.81
N PRO A 2 -5.39 1.23 -8.28
CA PRO A 2 -6.20 1.36 -7.06
C PRO A 2 -7.68 0.98 -7.29
N LYS A 3 -8.49 0.98 -6.23
CA LYS A 3 -9.93 0.67 -6.30
C LYS A 3 -10.63 1.57 -7.34
N PRO A 4 -11.39 1.03 -8.30
CA PRO A 4 -11.99 1.83 -9.36
C PRO A 4 -13.04 2.82 -8.82
N ALA A 5 -13.31 3.86 -9.60
CA ALA A 5 -14.45 4.73 -9.38
C ALA A 5 -15.77 3.94 -9.33
N LYS A 6 -16.65 4.32 -8.38
CA LYS A 6 -18.09 4.39 -8.66
C LYS A 6 -18.33 5.70 -9.46
N GLY A 7 -19.24 5.67 -10.43
CA GLY A 7 -19.52 6.80 -11.31
C GLY A 7 -18.49 7.01 -12.44
N ALA A 8 -18.59 8.16 -13.11
CA ALA A 8 -17.84 8.51 -14.32
C ALA A 8 -16.30 8.55 -14.14
N ARG A 9 -15.60 8.35 -15.26
CA ARG A 9 -14.12 8.28 -15.35
C ARG A 9 -13.53 9.65 -15.70
N LEU A 10 -12.34 9.95 -15.18
CA LEU A 10 -11.59 11.13 -15.63
C LEU A 10 -11.22 10.99 -17.11
N GLY A 11 -11.59 11.98 -17.94
CA GLY A 11 -11.32 11.92 -19.39
C GLY A 11 -12.26 10.98 -20.17
N GLY A 12 -13.40 10.60 -19.60
CA GLY A 12 -14.45 9.80 -20.26
C GLY A 12 -14.17 8.29 -20.26
N SER A 13 -13.02 7.85 -20.77
CA SER A 13 -12.70 6.42 -20.92
C SER A 13 -11.76 5.88 -19.82
N PRO A 14 -11.83 4.58 -19.48
CA PRO A 14 -10.89 3.95 -18.54
C PRO A 14 -9.44 3.97 -19.01
N ALA A 15 -9.20 4.01 -20.33
CA ALA A 15 -7.85 4.15 -20.89
C ALA A 15 -7.30 5.58 -20.66
N HIS A 16 -8.13 6.59 -20.91
CA HIS A 16 -7.74 7.99 -20.70
C HIS A 16 -7.52 8.32 -19.21
N GLU A 17 -8.35 7.78 -18.30
CA GLU A 17 -8.13 7.93 -16.84
C GLU A 17 -6.75 7.39 -16.42
N ARG A 18 -6.32 6.25 -16.97
CA ARG A 18 -4.98 5.67 -16.68
C ARG A 18 -3.85 6.59 -17.14
N LEU A 19 -3.95 7.16 -18.35
CA LEU A 19 -2.94 8.08 -18.90
C LEU A 19 -2.88 9.40 -18.14
N ILE A 20 -4.04 9.98 -17.79
CA ILE A 20 -4.13 11.19 -16.95
C ILE A 20 -3.44 10.96 -15.60
N LEU A 21 -3.71 9.82 -14.94
CA LEU A 21 -3.13 9.51 -13.63
C LEU A 21 -1.65 9.15 -13.70
N ALA A 22 -1.19 8.51 -14.79
CA ALA A 22 0.22 8.27 -15.04
C ALA A 22 0.99 9.60 -15.19
N ASN A 23 0.53 10.49 -16.07
CA ASN A 23 1.18 11.79 -16.31
C ASN A 23 1.21 12.66 -15.05
N LEU A 24 0.11 12.69 -14.29
CA LEU A 24 0.06 13.39 -13.00
C LEU A 24 0.99 12.78 -11.94
N ALA A 25 1.21 11.46 -11.95
CA ALA A 25 2.18 10.83 -11.06
C ALA A 25 3.63 11.19 -11.45
N THR A 26 3.95 11.18 -12.74
CA THR A 26 5.25 11.64 -13.26
C THR A 26 5.52 13.08 -12.83
N GLN A 27 4.58 14.00 -13.06
CA GLN A 27 4.71 15.42 -12.65
C GLN A 27 4.84 15.61 -11.13
N LEU A 28 4.11 14.83 -10.32
CA LEU A 28 4.23 14.88 -8.86
C LEU A 28 5.62 14.42 -8.39
N PHE A 29 6.20 13.40 -9.01
CA PHE A 29 7.55 12.93 -8.66
C PHE A 29 8.67 13.77 -9.28
N GLN A 30 8.40 14.51 -10.36
CA GLN A 30 9.37 15.41 -11.00
C GLN A 30 9.47 16.79 -10.32
N HIS A 31 8.39 17.27 -9.70
CA HIS A 31 8.32 18.61 -9.10
C HIS A 31 8.02 18.62 -7.60
N GLY A 32 7.74 17.45 -6.99
CA GLY A 32 7.32 17.30 -5.59
C GLY A 32 5.91 17.85 -5.26
N LYS A 33 5.40 18.81 -6.04
CA LYS A 33 4.19 19.60 -5.74
C LYS A 33 3.49 20.05 -7.03
N ILE A 34 2.22 19.70 -7.20
CA ILE A 34 1.43 20.05 -8.39
C ILE A 34 0.03 20.60 -8.07
N ARG A 35 -0.40 21.61 -8.83
CA ARG A 35 -1.73 22.25 -8.73
C ARG A 35 -2.70 21.63 -9.75
N THR A 36 -3.81 21.06 -9.28
CA THR A 36 -4.78 20.34 -10.13
C THR A 36 -6.21 20.50 -9.58
N THR A 37 -7.21 19.83 -10.16
CA THR A 37 -8.58 19.83 -9.59
C THR A 37 -8.67 18.86 -8.41
N GLN A 38 -9.51 19.18 -7.42
CA GLN A 38 -9.67 18.35 -6.21
C GLN A 38 -10.05 16.89 -6.56
N ALA A 39 -10.84 16.68 -7.61
CA ALA A 39 -11.17 15.35 -8.13
C ALA A 39 -9.94 14.60 -8.65
N LYS A 40 -9.09 15.25 -9.47
CA LYS A 40 -7.83 14.66 -9.97
C LYS A 40 -6.87 14.34 -8.82
N ALA A 41 -6.69 15.24 -7.86
CA ALA A 41 -5.85 15.02 -6.68
C ALA A 41 -6.32 13.80 -5.84
N LYS A 42 -7.63 13.71 -5.55
CA LYS A 42 -8.22 12.57 -4.83
C LYS A 42 -8.03 11.23 -5.55
N ARG A 43 -8.03 11.22 -6.89
CA ARG A 43 -7.76 10.01 -7.70
C ARG A 43 -6.26 9.66 -7.77
N LEU A 44 -5.38 10.65 -7.73
CA LEU A 44 -3.93 10.45 -7.81
C LEU A 44 -3.35 9.80 -6.55
N ARG A 45 -3.78 10.23 -5.36
CA ARG A 45 -3.28 9.73 -4.05
C ARG A 45 -3.08 8.21 -3.98
N PRO A 46 -4.11 7.35 -4.17
CA PRO A 46 -3.95 5.91 -4.03
C PRO A 46 -3.17 5.24 -5.16
N LEU A 47 -2.78 5.98 -6.21
CA LEU A 47 -1.77 5.54 -7.18
C LEU A 47 -0.37 5.96 -6.72
N ALA A 48 -0.16 7.24 -6.41
CA ALA A 48 1.12 7.79 -5.98
C ALA A 48 1.64 7.12 -4.70
N GLU A 49 0.79 6.97 -3.68
CA GLU A 49 1.13 6.29 -2.42
C GLU A 49 1.58 4.83 -2.66
N ARG A 50 0.97 4.14 -3.62
CA ARG A 50 1.36 2.76 -4.00
C ARG A 50 2.67 2.71 -4.79
N LEU A 51 2.98 3.73 -5.61
CA LEU A 51 4.25 3.80 -6.33
C LEU A 51 5.41 4.08 -5.36
N ILE A 52 5.22 4.96 -4.37
CA ILE A 52 6.20 5.19 -3.29
C ILE A 52 6.41 3.93 -2.44
N THR A 53 5.35 3.23 -2.01
CA THR A 53 5.49 1.95 -1.28
C THR A 53 6.22 0.87 -2.07
N LYS A 54 6.16 0.88 -3.42
CA LYS A 54 6.98 0.00 -4.26
C LYS A 54 8.43 0.46 -4.36
N ALA A 55 8.67 1.76 -4.53
CA ALA A 55 10.01 2.32 -4.60
C ALA A 55 10.80 2.08 -3.30
N LYS A 56 10.14 2.20 -2.14
CA LYS A 56 10.69 1.85 -0.82
C LYS A 56 11.18 0.40 -0.68
N LYS A 57 10.75 -0.53 -1.54
CA LYS A 57 11.25 -1.92 -1.54
C LYS A 57 12.55 -2.10 -2.32
N GLY A 58 12.98 -1.12 -3.12
CA GLY A 58 14.25 -1.11 -3.83
C GLY A 58 14.40 -2.10 -5.01
N ASP A 59 13.72 -3.25 -4.98
CA ASP A 59 14.00 -4.37 -5.87
C ASP A 59 13.69 -4.15 -7.37
N ILE A 60 14.33 -4.97 -8.21
CA ILE A 60 14.23 -4.92 -9.68
C ILE A 60 12.80 -5.18 -10.15
N HIS A 61 12.04 -6.03 -9.46
CA HIS A 61 10.67 -6.38 -9.83
C HIS A 61 9.73 -5.19 -9.64
N ASN A 62 9.83 -4.49 -8.51
CA ASN A 62 9.11 -3.26 -8.22
C ASN A 62 9.52 -2.13 -9.15
N ARG A 63 10.80 -2.00 -9.52
CA ARG A 63 11.25 -1.04 -10.56
C ARG A 63 10.61 -1.32 -11.92
N ARG A 64 10.58 -2.60 -12.37
CA ARG A 64 9.86 -3.03 -13.58
C ARG A 64 8.35 -2.72 -13.48
N GLN A 65 7.72 -2.99 -12.33
CA GLN A 65 6.30 -2.67 -12.10
C GLN A 65 6.01 -1.15 -12.12
N VAL A 66 6.90 -0.31 -11.61
CA VAL A 66 6.74 1.17 -11.63
C VAL A 66 6.84 1.70 -13.07
N LEU A 67 7.75 1.17 -13.89
CA LEU A 67 7.91 1.52 -15.31
C LEU A 67 6.66 1.23 -16.17
N THR A 68 5.75 0.35 -15.72
CA THR A 68 4.45 0.14 -16.40
C THR A 68 3.49 1.35 -16.28
N VAL A 69 3.77 2.28 -15.36
CA VAL A 69 2.96 3.48 -15.10
C VAL A 69 3.75 4.74 -15.42
N VAL A 70 4.94 4.90 -14.85
CA VAL A 70 5.82 6.07 -15.09
C VAL A 70 6.85 5.65 -16.13
N LYS A 71 6.65 6.09 -17.39
CA LYS A 71 7.51 5.72 -18.53
C LYS A 71 8.88 6.41 -18.53
N ASP A 72 9.01 7.54 -17.83
CA ASP A 72 10.24 8.32 -17.76
C ASP A 72 11.25 7.66 -16.82
N LYS A 73 12.40 7.24 -17.37
CA LYS A 73 13.48 6.59 -16.62
C LYS A 73 14.15 7.52 -15.60
N GLY A 74 14.24 8.83 -15.87
CA GLY A 74 14.82 9.81 -14.97
C GLY A 74 13.93 10.03 -13.74
N VAL A 75 12.63 10.18 -13.95
CA VAL A 75 11.66 10.29 -12.84
C VAL A 75 11.59 8.99 -12.02
N VAL A 76 11.73 7.81 -12.66
CA VAL A 76 11.84 6.53 -11.93
C VAL A 76 13.17 6.41 -11.18
N HIS A 77 14.27 7.00 -11.66
CA HIS A 77 15.53 7.06 -10.93
C HIS A 77 15.40 7.91 -9.66
N HIS A 78 14.97 9.17 -9.78
CA HIS A 78 14.70 10.12 -8.69
C HIS A 78 13.72 9.54 -7.64
N LEU A 79 12.68 8.82 -8.09
CA LEU A 79 11.72 8.16 -7.19
C LEU A 79 12.36 7.07 -6.30
N PHE A 80 13.39 6.36 -6.79
CA PHE A 80 14.08 5.30 -6.03
C PHE A 80 15.31 5.78 -5.27
N THR A 81 15.97 6.85 -5.71
CA THR A 81 17.22 7.36 -5.12
C THR A 81 17.00 8.43 -4.07
N GLU A 82 16.03 9.32 -4.26
CA GLU A 82 15.81 10.48 -3.39
C GLU A 82 14.48 10.36 -2.65
N ILE A 83 13.36 10.20 -3.36
CA ILE A 83 12.02 10.16 -2.74
C ILE A 83 11.83 8.94 -1.82
N ALA A 84 12.27 7.75 -2.25
CA ALA A 84 12.03 6.52 -1.50
C ALA A 84 12.78 6.47 -0.15
N PRO A 85 14.09 6.81 -0.05
CA PRO A 85 14.80 6.87 1.23
C PRO A 85 14.22 7.89 2.21
N THR A 86 13.85 9.10 1.76
CA THR A 86 13.17 10.11 2.61
C THR A 86 11.88 9.59 3.23
N PHE A 87 11.25 8.58 2.63
CA PHE A 87 10.04 7.94 3.15
C PHE A 87 10.26 6.59 3.84
N ALA A 88 11.50 6.13 4.06
CA ALA A 88 11.81 4.80 4.60
C ALA A 88 11.04 4.46 5.89
N GLU A 89 11.09 5.32 6.90
CA GLU A 89 10.44 5.12 8.21
C GLU A 89 8.92 5.35 8.18
N ARG A 90 8.42 6.20 7.26
CA ARG A 90 7.01 6.59 7.20
C ARG A 90 6.14 5.39 6.74
N PRO A 91 5.18 4.89 7.54
CA PRO A 91 4.38 3.71 7.18
C PRO A 91 3.32 3.98 6.11
N GLY A 92 2.98 5.25 5.85
CA GLY A 92 2.03 5.66 4.83
C GLY A 92 1.74 7.16 4.86
N GLY A 93 0.82 7.62 4.01
CA GLY A 93 0.43 9.03 3.95
C GLY A 93 1.49 9.96 3.38
N TYR A 94 2.26 9.49 2.39
CA TYR A 94 3.36 10.24 1.75
C TYR A 94 2.92 11.49 0.97
N THR A 95 1.63 11.67 0.71
CA THR A 95 1.07 12.80 -0.05
C THR A 95 0.03 13.58 0.75
N ARG A 96 0.16 14.91 0.77
CA ARG A 96 -0.80 15.87 1.34
C ARG A 96 -1.65 16.46 0.23
N ILE A 97 -2.94 16.71 0.50
CA ILE A 97 -3.82 17.52 -0.37
C ILE A 97 -4.24 18.76 0.38
N THR A 98 -3.88 19.92 -0.16
CA THR A 98 -4.29 21.23 0.35
C THR A 98 -5.35 21.81 -0.60
N LYS A 99 -6.55 22.12 -0.09
CA LYS A 99 -7.62 22.73 -0.88
C LYS A 99 -7.21 24.13 -1.32
N LEU A 100 -7.62 24.55 -2.51
CA LEU A 100 -7.53 25.94 -2.96
C LEU A 100 -8.94 26.51 -3.20
N GLY A 101 -9.03 27.83 -3.35
CA GLY A 101 -10.22 28.47 -3.92
C GLY A 101 -10.54 27.96 -5.34
N PRO A 102 -11.78 28.13 -5.81
CA PRO A 102 -12.20 27.67 -7.12
C PRO A 102 -11.46 28.37 -8.26
N ARG A 103 -11.44 27.73 -9.44
CA ARG A 103 -10.89 28.32 -10.66
C ARG A 103 -11.86 29.36 -11.26
N ARG A 104 -11.34 30.53 -11.66
CA ARG A 104 -12.09 31.54 -12.42
C ARG A 104 -12.48 30.98 -13.80
N GLY A 105 -13.76 31.05 -14.16
CA GLY A 105 -14.32 30.53 -15.41
C GLY A 105 -15.26 29.35 -15.19
N ASP A 106 -14.72 28.17 -14.86
CA ASP A 106 -15.48 26.92 -14.67
C ASP A 106 -15.92 26.67 -13.21
N ASN A 107 -15.56 27.56 -12.27
CA ASN A 107 -15.74 27.43 -10.82
C ASN A 107 -15.18 26.10 -10.24
N ALA A 108 -14.27 25.43 -10.95
CA ALA A 108 -13.84 24.09 -10.57
C ALA A 108 -13.05 24.10 -9.26
N PRO A 109 -13.36 23.22 -8.28
CA PRO A 109 -12.65 23.18 -7.01
C PRO A 109 -11.20 22.72 -7.23
N MET A 110 -10.25 23.61 -6.97
CA MET A 110 -8.82 23.35 -7.14
C MET A 110 -8.20 22.77 -5.85
N ALA A 111 -7.06 22.12 -5.99
CA ALA A 111 -6.22 21.67 -4.90
C ALA A 111 -4.76 21.61 -5.33
N VAL A 112 -3.85 21.70 -4.36
CA VAL A 112 -2.47 21.27 -4.50
C VAL A 112 -2.34 19.86 -3.94
N ILE A 113 -1.58 19.01 -4.62
CA ILE A 113 -1.10 17.74 -4.07
C ILE A 113 0.43 17.76 -4.05
N GLU A 114 1.00 17.40 -2.91
CA GLU A 114 2.43 17.55 -2.61
C GLU A 114 2.94 16.34 -1.83
N LEU A 115 4.23 16.04 -1.99
CA LEU A 115 4.95 15.10 -1.14
C LEU A 115 5.14 15.70 0.27
N VAL A 116 5.09 14.87 1.31
CA VAL A 116 5.27 15.31 2.71
C VAL A 116 6.74 15.32 3.09
N SER A 117 7.37 16.50 3.18
CA SER A 117 8.79 16.63 3.60
C SER A 117 9.00 16.54 5.11
N GLU A 118 7.94 16.66 5.92
CA GLU A 118 8.01 16.59 7.39
C GLU A 118 8.28 15.14 7.87
N PRO A 119 8.99 14.95 9.00
CA PRO A 119 9.08 13.65 9.68
C PRO A 119 7.71 13.24 10.28
N LEU A 120 7.59 12.00 10.76
CA LEU A 120 6.37 11.49 11.39
C LEU A 120 6.42 11.70 12.91
N ASN A 121 5.91 12.83 13.40
CA ASN A 121 5.70 13.03 14.83
C ASN A 121 4.67 12.00 15.35
N ALA A 122 5.07 11.19 16.35
CA ALA A 122 4.35 9.97 16.74
C ALA A 122 3.00 10.18 17.46
N THR A 123 2.64 11.41 17.80
CA THR A 123 1.62 11.75 18.81
C THR A 123 0.15 11.52 18.38
N THR A 124 -0.15 11.39 17.09
CA THR A 124 -1.56 11.39 16.59
C THR A 124 -2.04 10.04 16.07
N THR A 125 -1.99 8.99 16.90
CA THR A 125 -2.66 7.70 16.64
C THR A 125 -3.74 7.36 17.66
N THR A 126 -4.56 8.34 18.05
CA THR A 126 -5.91 8.10 18.61
C THR A 126 -6.84 7.50 17.56
N ARG A 127 -6.52 6.27 17.12
CA ARG A 127 -7.50 5.39 16.50
C ARG A 127 -8.56 5.15 17.56
N LYS A 128 -9.75 5.72 17.41
CA LYS A 128 -10.92 5.29 18.19
C LYS A 128 -11.08 3.78 17.92
N ALA A 129 -10.80 2.97 18.93
CA ALA A 129 -11.07 1.54 18.87
C ALA A 129 -12.56 1.35 18.52
N PRO A 130 -12.94 0.32 17.75
CA PRO A 130 -14.33 -0.08 17.70
C PRO A 130 -14.75 -0.36 19.15
N ALA A 131 -15.80 0.31 19.62
CA ALA A 131 -16.32 0.03 20.95
C ALA A 131 -16.79 -1.43 20.96
N ALA A 132 -16.23 -2.24 21.88
CA ALA A 132 -16.88 -3.49 22.23
C ALA A 132 -18.31 -3.17 22.71
N PRO A 133 -19.33 -3.94 22.30
CA PRO A 133 -20.67 -3.75 22.84
C PRO A 133 -20.61 -3.95 24.36
N ALA A 134 -21.05 -2.96 25.12
CA ALA A 134 -21.12 -3.07 26.57
C ALA A 134 -22.17 -4.15 26.94
N PRO A 135 -21.92 -4.99 27.96
CA PRO A 135 -22.91 -5.95 28.43
C PRO A 135 -24.12 -5.20 29.03
N ALA A 136 -25.32 -5.74 28.82
CA ALA A 136 -26.52 -5.29 29.52
C ALA A 136 -26.48 -5.78 30.99
N PRO A 137 -26.85 -4.95 31.97
CA PRO A 137 -26.84 -5.33 33.38
C PRO A 137 -28.06 -6.17 33.78
N ALA A 138 -27.82 -7.01 34.79
CA ALA A 138 -28.68 -7.97 35.49
C ALA A 138 -30.21 -7.73 35.56
N GLU A 139 -30.94 -8.85 35.47
CA GLU A 139 -32.08 -9.16 36.34
C GLU A 139 -31.66 -10.31 37.29
N GLU A 140 -32.27 -10.41 38.47
CA GLU A 140 -31.71 -11.12 39.65
C GLU A 140 -32.71 -12.11 40.28
N VAL A 141 -32.49 -13.42 40.07
CA VAL A 141 -33.20 -14.58 40.66
C VAL A 141 -32.44 -15.89 40.28
N VAL A 142 -32.32 -16.96 41.08
CA VAL A 142 -32.71 -17.25 42.48
C VAL A 142 -31.60 -18.09 43.18
N GLU A 143 -31.66 -18.11 44.52
CA GLU A 143 -31.28 -19.13 45.54
C GLU A 143 -30.58 -20.47 45.17
N LEU A 144 -29.69 -20.93 46.08
CA LEU A 144 -28.89 -22.17 46.06
C LEU A 144 -29.60 -23.36 46.77
N PRO A 145 -29.18 -24.62 46.54
CA PRO A 145 -28.21 -25.26 47.46
C PRO A 145 -27.19 -26.21 46.80
N GLU A 146 -26.37 -26.83 47.66
CA GLU A 146 -25.24 -27.76 47.46
C GLU A 146 -25.60 -29.07 46.70
N SER A 147 -24.68 -29.90 46.16
CA SER A 147 -23.20 -30.00 46.27
C SER A 147 -22.57 -30.27 44.84
N ASP A 148 -21.40 -30.86 44.55
CA ASP A 148 -20.36 -31.61 45.31
C ASP A 148 -18.99 -31.65 44.54
N ALA A 149 -18.02 -32.44 45.05
CA ALA A 149 -16.74 -32.81 44.42
C ALA A 149 -16.51 -34.36 44.51
N PRO A 150 -15.38 -34.99 44.09
CA PRO A 150 -14.17 -34.48 43.40
C PRO A 150 -13.69 -35.36 42.20
N ALA A 151 -12.53 -34.98 41.62
CA ALA A 151 -11.54 -35.88 40.97
C ALA A 151 -11.92 -36.58 39.61
N ASP A 152 -10.99 -37.10 38.78
CA ASP A 152 -9.51 -37.16 38.86
C ASP A 152 -8.78 -37.23 37.49
N GLU A 153 -7.45 -37.15 37.55
CA GLU A 153 -6.37 -37.72 36.71
C GLU A 153 -6.32 -37.64 35.16
N THR A 154 -5.29 -36.92 34.69
CA THR A 154 -4.23 -37.29 33.70
C THR A 154 -4.47 -38.25 32.53
N THR A 155 -3.98 -37.84 31.35
CA THR A 155 -2.82 -38.43 30.63
C THR A 155 -2.37 -37.44 29.53
N ASP A 156 -1.10 -37.07 29.42
CA ASP A 156 -0.02 -37.75 28.67
C ASP A 156 -0.35 -37.93 27.17
N GLY A 157 0.43 -37.50 26.17
CA GLY A 157 1.84 -37.10 26.15
C GLY A 157 2.63 -38.07 25.24
N THR A 158 3.23 -37.60 24.14
CA THR A 158 4.28 -38.25 23.29
C THR A 158 4.38 -37.56 21.91
N GLU A 159 5.53 -36.94 21.62
CA GLU A 159 6.13 -36.88 20.27
C GLU A 159 6.95 -38.18 20.07
N PRO A 160 7.07 -38.78 18.86
CA PRO A 160 7.98 -38.31 17.81
C PRO A 160 7.41 -38.56 16.37
N THR A 161 8.10 -38.50 15.21
CA THR A 161 9.54 -38.60 14.87
C THR A 161 9.84 -37.94 13.51
N ALA A 162 11.11 -37.72 13.17
CA ALA A 162 11.56 -37.13 11.91
C ALA A 162 12.35 -38.11 11.00
N THR A 163 12.18 -37.93 9.68
CA THR A 163 13.08 -38.33 8.57
C THR A 163 12.60 -37.53 7.34
N ASP A 164 13.32 -36.58 6.74
CA ASP A 164 14.66 -36.61 6.11
C ASP A 164 14.76 -37.45 4.82
N SER A 165 15.01 -36.78 3.68
CA SER A 165 15.97 -37.17 2.62
C SER A 165 15.82 -36.31 1.35
N THR A 166 16.94 -35.75 0.88
CA THR A 166 17.19 -34.96 -0.36
C THR A 166 18.69 -34.59 -0.36
N PRO A 167 19.46 -34.45 -1.47
CA PRO A 167 19.16 -34.54 -2.91
C PRO A 167 20.08 -35.49 -3.73
N ALA A 168 19.79 -35.66 -5.03
CA ALA A 168 20.73 -35.76 -6.17
C ALA A 168 19.88 -35.68 -7.46
N ASP A 169 20.09 -34.85 -8.49
CA ASP A 169 21.25 -34.10 -9.02
C ASP A 169 22.28 -34.94 -9.80
N LYS A 170 22.17 -34.91 -11.15
CA LYS A 170 23.24 -35.19 -12.13
C LYS A 170 22.97 -34.53 -13.49
N ASP A 171 23.91 -33.68 -13.89
CA ASP A 171 24.42 -33.38 -15.24
C ASP A 171 23.60 -33.68 -16.51
N SER A 172 23.49 -32.64 -17.36
CA SER A 172 24.23 -32.65 -18.63
C SER A 172 24.52 -31.22 -19.12
N THR A 173 25.76 -30.98 -19.56
CA THR A 173 26.30 -29.68 -20.01
C THR A 173 27.07 -29.88 -21.35
N PRO A 174 27.60 -28.87 -22.07
CA PRO A 174 27.21 -28.69 -23.47
C PRO A 174 28.34 -28.81 -24.50
N ALA A 175 27.95 -28.96 -25.78
CA ALA A 175 28.79 -29.02 -26.98
C ALA A 175 27.91 -28.73 -28.23
N ASP A 176 28.34 -28.12 -29.34
CA ASP A 176 29.56 -27.37 -29.69
C ASP A 176 29.32 -26.57 -31.01
N LYS A 177 30.10 -25.50 -31.26
CA LYS A 177 30.46 -24.84 -32.55
C LYS A 177 29.44 -24.48 -33.68
N LYS A 178 29.75 -23.31 -34.29
CA LYS A 178 29.67 -22.98 -35.74
C LYS A 178 28.28 -22.75 -36.37
N ASP A 179 28.12 -22.01 -37.49
CA ASP A 179 29.07 -21.30 -38.37
C ASP A 179 28.48 -19.96 -38.90
N GLU A 180 29.17 -19.27 -39.82
CA GLU A 180 28.86 -17.95 -40.42
C GLU A 180 27.56 -17.88 -41.26
N SER A 181 26.85 -16.74 -41.21
CA SER A 181 26.16 -16.04 -42.33
C SER A 181 25.61 -14.67 -41.90
#